data_AF-A0A558D8R6-F1
#
_entry.id   AF-A0A558D8R6-F1
#
_cell.length_a   1.000
_cell.length_b   1.000
_cell.length_c   1.000
_cell.angle_alpha   90.00
_cell.angle_beta   90.00
_cell.angle_gamma   90.00
#
_symmetry.space_group_name_H-M   'P 1'
#
loop_
_entity.id
_entity.type
_entity.pdbx_description
1 polymer ?
#
loop_
_entity_poly.entity_id
_entity_poly.type
_entity_poly.pdbx_seq_one_letter_code
_entity_poly.pdbx_strand_id
1 'polypeptide(L)'
;MILVEPEVCWTQVGGALWWRRWSAPRYAAHVWMVLPWLAIPLTDLIIDDGLGDTLDDWDAGRFTWAGETLDVEWLSPRESRELVATEFGR
;
A
#
# COMPACT_ATOMS: atom_id res chain seq x y z
N MET A 1 9.94 -7.84 3.81
CA MET A 1 8.87 -8.31 2.89
C MET A 1 7.81 -7.24 2.82
N ILE A 2 7.36 -6.94 1.61
CA ILE A 2 6.38 -5.88 1.35
C ILE A 2 5.29 -6.48 0.48
N LEU A 3 4.03 -6.28 0.89
CA LEU A 3 2.85 -6.61 0.11
C LEU A 3 2.15 -5.30 -0.25
N VAL A 4 1.81 -5.15 -1.52
CA VAL A 4 1.07 -4.00 -2.03
C VAL A 4 -0.24 -4.49 -2.64
N GLU A 5 -1.35 -3.92 -2.18
CA GLU A 5 -2.69 -4.19 -2.72
C GLU A 5 -3.28 -2.90 -3.28
N PRO A 6 -3.83 -2.91 -4.51
CA PRO A 6 -4.57 -1.76 -5.02
C PRO A 6 -5.87 -1.59 -4.25
N GLU A 7 -6.20 -0.36 -3.88
CA GLU A 7 -7.41 -0.01 -3.15
C GLU A 7 -8.10 1.19 -3.81
N VAL A 8 -9.43 1.29 -3.64
CA VAL A 8 -10.20 2.48 -4.01
C VAL A 8 -10.77 3.09 -2.75
N CYS A 9 -10.44 4.35 -2.51
CA CYS A 9 -10.86 5.07 -1.33
C CYS A 9 -11.75 6.27 -1.68
N TRP A 10 -12.52 6.70 -0.69
CA TRP A 10 -13.38 7.88 -0.75
C TRP A 10 -13.44 8.51 0.64
N THR A 11 -13.45 9.84 0.68
CA THR A 11 -13.58 10.59 1.94
C THR A 11 -15.00 11.13 2.10
N GLN A 12 -15.53 11.11 3.32
CA GLN A 12 -16.85 11.68 3.58
C GLN A 12 -16.74 13.21 3.55
N VAL A 13 -17.43 13.86 2.60
CA VAL A 13 -17.40 15.31 2.39
C VAL A 13 -18.68 16.02 2.85
N GLY A 14 -19.59 15.28 3.50
CA GLY A 14 -20.82 15.83 4.09
C GLY A 14 -21.86 14.76 4.39
N GLY A 15 -23.00 15.19 4.90
CA GLY A 15 -24.13 14.32 5.25
C GLY A 15 -24.74 14.67 6.59
N ALA A 16 -25.93 14.14 6.85
CA ALA A 16 -26.59 14.22 8.14
C ALA A 16 -27.49 12.99 8.35
N LEU A 17 -27.53 12.48 9.59
CA LEU A 17 -28.35 11.34 10.01
C LEU A 17 -28.15 10.12 9.10
N TRP A 18 -29.04 9.91 8.14
CA TRP A 18 -29.14 8.70 7.32
C TRP A 18 -28.55 8.82 5.91
N TRP A 19 -28.05 10.00 5.51
CA TRP A 19 -27.39 10.16 4.21
C TRP A 19 -25.95 10.67 4.38
N ARG A 20 -25.08 10.21 3.48
CA ARG A 20 -23.66 10.60 3.41
C ARG A 20 -23.36 11.07 1.99
N ARG A 21 -22.51 12.09 1.87
CA ARG A 21 -21.90 12.53 0.61
C ARG A 21 -20.43 12.18 0.65
N TRP A 22 -19.96 11.55 -0.41
CA TRP A 22 -18.57 11.12 -0.57
C TRP A 22 -17.87 11.95 -1.64
N SER A 23 -16.55 12.02 -1.56
CA SER A 23 -15.72 12.53 -2.66
C SER A 23 -15.87 11.65 -3.91
N ALA A 24 -15.30 12.10 -5.04
CA ALA A 24 -15.00 11.18 -6.13
C ALA A 24 -14.08 10.05 -5.62
N PRO A 25 -14.17 8.83 -6.20
CA PRO A 25 -13.25 7.75 -5.89
C PRO A 25 -11.81 8.14 -6.23
N ARG A 26 -10.86 7.72 -5.40
CA ARG A 26 -9.43 7.88 -5.65
C ARG A 26 -8.74 6.53 -5.54
N TYR A 27 -7.75 6.30 -6.40
CA TYR A 27 -6.90 5.12 -6.33
C TYR A 27 -5.88 5.28 -5.21
N ALA A 28 -5.61 4.17 -4.53
CA ALA A 28 -4.63 4.09 -3.48
C ALA A 28 -3.88 2.75 -3.58
N ALA A 29 -2.74 2.69 -2.93
CA ALA A 29 -2.01 1.46 -2.67
C ALA A 29 -1.93 1.24 -1.16
N HIS A 30 -2.46 0.12 -0.71
CA HIS A 30 -2.34 -0.33 0.67
C HIS A 30 -1.08 -1.18 0.78
N VAL A 31 -0.15 -0.74 1.61
CA VAL A 31 1.15 -1.36 1.78
C VAL A 31 1.22 -2.05 3.13
N TRP A 32 1.59 -3.33 3.14
CA TRP A 32 1.88 -4.12 4.34
C TRP A 32 3.37 -4.45 4.38
N MET A 33 4.00 -4.23 5.52
CA MET A 33 5.45 -4.37 5.68
C MET A 33 5.80 -5.27 6.85
N VAL A 34 6.63 -6.27 6.58
CA VAL A 34 7.31 -7.10 7.57
C VAL A 34 8.81 -6.96 7.32
N LEU A 35 9.44 -6.00 8.00
CA LEU A 35 10.88 -5.70 7.83
C LEU A 35 11.68 -6.31 8.98
N PRO A 36 12.86 -6.88 8.73
CA PRO A 36 13.60 -7.64 9.74
C PRO A 36 14.10 -6.80 10.92
N TRP A 37 14.23 -5.48 10.75
CA TRP A 37 14.60 -4.54 11.81
C TRP A 37 13.40 -3.93 12.55
N LEU A 38 12.18 -4.20 12.11
CA LEU A 38 10.97 -3.76 12.79
C LEU A 38 10.46 -4.85 13.73
N ALA A 39 10.16 -4.46 14.96
CA ALA A 39 9.62 -5.39 15.97
C ALA A 39 8.18 -5.83 15.68
N ILE A 40 7.44 -5.06 14.87
CA ILE A 40 6.04 -5.30 14.52
C ILE A 40 5.80 -5.06 13.03
N PRO A 41 4.84 -5.78 12.41
CA PRO A 41 4.36 -5.46 11.08
C PRO A 41 3.74 -4.06 11.04
N LEU A 42 3.89 -3.38 9.90
CA LEU A 42 3.33 -2.05 9.66
C LEU A 42 2.43 -2.04 8.44
N THR A 43 1.49 -1.09 8.44
CA THR A 43 0.61 -0.81 7.30
C THR A 43 0.66 0.66 6.95
N ASP A 44 0.60 0.96 5.65
CA ASP A 44 0.50 2.31 5.14
C ASP A 44 -0.52 2.39 3.99
N LEU A 45 -1.05 3.58 3.75
CA LEU A 45 -1.99 3.85 2.66
C LEU A 45 -1.53 5.06 1.86
N ILE A 46 -1.13 4.82 0.62
CA ILE A 46 -0.63 5.85 -0.29
C ILE A 46 -1.74 6.21 -1.27
N ILE A 47 -2.19 7.47 -1.24
CA ILE A 47 -3.32 7.96 -2.04
C ILE A 47 -2.80 8.90 -3.14
N ASP A 48 -3.33 8.70 -4.36
CA ASP A 48 -3.38 9.57 -5.55
C ASP A 48 -2.38 10.74 -5.68
N ASP A 49 -2.40 11.71 -4.76
CA ASP A 49 -1.56 12.93 -4.80
C ASP A 49 -0.05 12.66 -4.61
N GLY A 50 0.34 11.44 -4.21
CA GLY A 50 1.74 10.96 -4.18
C GLY A 50 1.94 9.56 -4.75
N LEU A 51 0.88 8.99 -5.36
CA LEU A 51 0.90 7.62 -5.84
C LEU A 51 1.74 7.46 -7.11
N GLY A 52 1.72 8.44 -8.03
CA GLY A 52 2.50 8.40 -9.27
C GLY A 52 4.00 8.22 -9.03
N ASP A 53 4.61 9.15 -8.29
CA ASP A 53 6.04 9.08 -7.95
C ASP A 53 6.40 7.80 -7.19
N THR A 54 5.50 7.33 -6.33
CA THR A 54 5.67 6.08 -5.59
C THR A 54 5.70 4.87 -6.54
N LEU A 55 4.80 4.82 -7.53
CA LEU A 55 4.76 3.75 -8.53
C LEU A 55 6.02 3.77 -9.41
N ASP A 56 6.50 4.94 -9.80
CA ASP A 56 7.75 5.10 -10.56
C ASP A 56 8.96 4.57 -9.77
N ASP A 57 9.02 4.83 -8.47
CA ASP A 57 10.04 4.26 -7.58
C ASP A 57 9.96 2.74 -7.54
N TRP A 58 8.77 2.18 -7.41
CA TRP A 58 8.58 0.73 -7.33
C TRP A 58 8.92 0.02 -8.66
N ASP A 59 8.58 0.63 -9.80
CA ASP A 59 8.97 0.15 -11.12
C ASP A 59 10.50 0.18 -11.30
N ALA A 60 11.18 1.11 -10.64
CA ALA A 60 12.63 1.19 -10.58
C ALA A 60 13.26 0.25 -9.53
N GLY A 61 12.48 -0.58 -8.82
CA GLY A 61 12.97 -1.48 -7.78
C GLY A 61 13.38 -0.76 -6.49
N ARG A 62 12.76 0.39 -6.20
CA ARG A 62 13.05 1.19 -5.00
C ARG A 62 11.81 1.31 -4.14
N PHE A 63 11.97 1.25 -2.83
CA PHE A 63 10.90 1.48 -1.87
C PHE A 63 11.36 2.49 -0.82
N THR A 64 10.79 3.70 -0.84
CA THR A 64 11.13 4.75 0.11
C THR A 64 10.16 4.75 1.29
N TRP A 65 10.67 4.57 2.50
CA TRP A 65 9.90 4.58 3.73
C TRP A 65 10.67 5.29 4.86
N ALA A 66 9.99 6.18 5.57
CA ALA A 66 10.55 6.97 6.67
C ALA A 66 11.86 7.73 6.31
N GLY A 67 12.02 8.12 5.04
CA GLY A 67 13.21 8.82 4.54
C GLY A 67 14.38 7.89 4.16
N GLU A 68 14.21 6.58 4.33
CA GLU A 68 15.16 5.57 3.87
C GLU A 68 14.66 4.94 2.57
N THR A 69 15.54 4.73 1.60
CA THR A 69 15.24 4.01 0.36
C THR A 69 15.83 2.62 0.43
N LEU A 70 14.97 1.61 0.23
CA LEU A 70 15.33 0.20 0.18
C LEU A 70 15.32 -0.26 -1.28
N ASP A 71 16.33 -1.05 -1.65
CA ASP A 71 16.29 -1.80 -2.91
C ASP A 71 15.36 -3.01 -2.73
N VAL A 72 14.42 -3.17 -3.66
CA VAL A 72 13.41 -4.22 -3.63
C VAL A 72 13.37 -4.95 -4.96
N GLU A 73 13.02 -6.22 -4.90
CA GLU A 73 12.79 -7.05 -6.08
C GLU A 73 11.35 -7.54 -6.07
N TRP A 74 10.70 -7.42 -7.22
CA TRP A 74 9.35 -7.95 -7.42
C TRP A 74 9.38 -9.47 -7.50
N LEU A 75 8.58 -10.10 -6.64
CA LEU A 75 8.35 -11.53 -6.70
C LEU A 75 7.51 -11.91 -7.92
N SER A 76 7.69 -13.14 -8.41
CA SER A 76 6.76 -13.68 -9.40
C SER A 76 5.35 -13.81 -8.80
N PRO A 77 4.28 -13.84 -9.64
CA PRO A 77 2.92 -14.02 -9.14
C PRO A 77 2.68 -15.31 -8.35
N ARG A 78 3.53 -16.33 -8.52
CA ARG A 78 3.46 -17.57 -7.73
C ARG A 78 4.06 -17.35 -6.35
N GLU A 79 5.29 -16.84 -6.28
CA GLU A 79 6.00 -16.55 -5.04
C GLU A 79 5.22 -15.56 -4.19
N SER A 80 4.68 -14.51 -4.81
CA SER A 80 3.81 -13.54 -4.13
C SER A 80 2.63 -14.23 -3.43
N ARG A 81 1.89 -15.11 -4.11
CA ARG A 81 0.74 -15.82 -3.52
C ARG A 81 1.12 -16.73 -2.35
N GLU A 82 2.20 -17.50 -2.51
CA GLU A 82 2.69 -18.38 -1.44
C GLU A 82 3.08 -17.58 -0.19
N LEU A 83 3.68 -16.42 -0.41
CA LEU A 83 4.19 -15.57 0.64
C LEU A 83 3.11 -14.78 1.36
N VAL A 84 2.09 -14.30 0.64
CA VAL A 84 0.92 -13.62 1.21
C VAL A 84 0.22 -14.51 2.24
N ALA A 85 0.02 -15.78 1.90
CA ALA A 85 -0.60 -16.75 2.82
C ALA A 85 0.24 -17.02 4.07
N THR A 86 1.58 -17.00 3.94
CA THR A 86 2.51 -17.37 5.01
C THR A 86 2.81 -16.21 5.95
N GLU A 87 3.15 -15.04 5.39
CA GLU A 87 3.67 -13.88 6.14
C GLU A 87 2.58 -12.89 6.53
N PHE A 88 1.51 -12.80 5.74
CA PHE A 88 0.45 -11.81 5.93
C PHE A 88 -0.90 -12.43 6.33
N GLY A 89 -1.02 -13.76 6.29
CA GLY A 89 -2.22 -14.49 6.72
C GLY A 89 -3.47 -14.16 5.88
N ARG A 90 -3.27 -13.83 4.61
CA ARG A 90 -4.31 -13.41 3.65
C ARG A 90 -4.47 -14.41 2.51
#